data_AF-A0A8X8GNC5-F1
#
_entry.id   AF-A0A8X8GNC5-F1
#
_cell.length_a   1.000
_cell.length_b   1.000
_cell.length_c   1.000
_cell.angle_alpha   90.00
_cell.angle_beta   90.00
_cell.angle_gamma   90.00
#
_symmetry.space_group_name_H-M   'P 1'
#
loop_
_entity.id
_entity.type
_entity.pdbx_description
1 polymer ?
#
loop_
_entity_poly.entity_id
_entity_poly.type
_entity_poly.pdbx_seq_one_letter_code
_entity_poly.pdbx_strand_id
1 'polypeptide(L)'
;MTKITTLMTKRGYELSKAVFYGSITRDEALDELENDYGMNRGSVNDYINGFKSMIKGKEYKRTFNKEATDFFLENIYLDFGIDVINFTLQAVRRHIDYYQKLRNVNLKSIESIYQKHKNKHFNNNLINGDELDESIEYMEGSKKIILVNAYERNSDARDKCISHYGLNCYVCGFNFETKYGDIGSGFIHVHHLKLISAIGLQYKIDPIDDLKPVCPNCHAMIHKKNPPFTIEELKEIIIKNKYPS
;
A
#
# COMPACT_ATOMS: atom_id res chain seq x y z
N MET A 1 -20.95 27.49 1.77
CA MET A 1 -20.53 26.11 2.11
C MET A 1 -20.06 26.08 3.55
N THR A 2 -20.57 25.16 4.37
CA THR A 2 -20.10 24.95 5.75
C THR A 2 -18.60 24.62 5.74
N LYS A 3 -17.83 25.28 6.60
CA LYS A 3 -16.40 25.01 6.74
C LYS A 3 -16.23 23.62 7.38
N ILE A 4 -15.50 22.74 6.72
CA ILE A 4 -15.24 21.39 7.24
C ILE A 4 -14.35 21.50 8.48
N THR A 5 -14.78 20.90 9.60
CA THR A 5 -14.06 20.89 10.88
C THR A 5 -13.20 19.63 11.03
N THR A 6 -12.27 19.64 11.98
CA THR A 6 -11.48 18.45 12.34
C THR A 6 -12.37 17.28 12.78
N LEU A 7 -13.46 17.57 13.49
CA LEU A 7 -14.42 16.56 13.93
C LEU A 7 -15.14 15.90 12.74
N MET A 8 -15.63 16.71 11.80
CA MET A 8 -16.21 16.22 10.54
C MET A 8 -15.19 15.38 9.76
N THR A 9 -13.92 15.80 9.71
CA THR A 9 -12.89 15.06 9.00
C THR A 9 -12.63 13.69 9.61
N LYS A 10 -12.49 13.62 10.93
CA LYS A 10 -12.31 12.36 11.67
C LYS A 10 -13.48 11.42 11.43
N ARG A 11 -14.72 11.91 11.59
CA ARG A 11 -15.90 11.07 11.39
C ARG A 11 -16.08 10.66 9.93
N GLY A 12 -15.82 11.57 9.00
CA GLY A 12 -15.85 11.30 7.57
C GLY A 12 -14.86 10.22 7.13
N TYR A 13 -13.69 10.16 7.74
CA TYR A 13 -12.74 9.07 7.55
C TYR A 13 -13.31 7.72 8.00
N GLU A 14 -13.80 7.64 9.25
CA GLU A 14 -14.35 6.40 9.82
C GLU A 14 -15.54 5.87 9.01
N LEU A 15 -16.45 6.74 8.60
CA LEU A 15 -17.60 6.34 7.78
C LEU A 15 -17.19 5.95 6.36
N SER A 16 -16.19 6.62 5.76
CA SER A 16 -15.65 6.21 4.45
C SER A 16 -15.04 4.81 4.50
N LYS A 17 -14.35 4.49 5.61
CA LYS A 17 -13.81 3.15 5.90
C LYS A 17 -14.94 2.14 6.06
N ALA A 18 -15.97 2.44 6.86
CA ALA A 18 -17.13 1.57 7.06
C ALA A 18 -17.90 1.29 5.75
N VAL A 19 -18.10 2.30 4.90
CA VAL A 19 -18.70 2.15 3.57
C VAL A 19 -17.82 1.30 2.65
N PHE A 20 -16.50 1.48 2.69
CA PHE A 20 -15.57 0.68 1.89
C PHE A 20 -15.63 -0.81 2.25
N TYR A 21 -15.80 -1.13 3.53
CA TYR A 21 -15.96 -2.50 4.03
C TYR A 21 -17.38 -3.07 3.91
N GLY A 22 -18.35 -2.24 3.53
CA GLY A 22 -19.75 -2.65 3.42
C GLY A 22 -20.45 -2.84 4.77
N SER A 23 -19.87 -2.34 5.87
CA SER A 23 -20.49 -2.40 7.21
C SER A 23 -21.65 -1.42 7.35
N ILE A 24 -21.65 -0.35 6.55
CA ILE A 24 -22.76 0.59 6.38
C ILE A 24 -22.92 0.91 4.89
N THR A 25 -24.10 1.35 4.51
CA THR A 25 -24.41 1.87 3.19
C THR A 25 -23.87 3.29 3.01
N ARG A 26 -23.79 3.70 1.75
CA ARG A 26 -23.39 5.06 1.39
C ARG A 26 -24.38 6.11 1.91
N ASP A 27 -25.67 5.80 1.87
CA ASP A 27 -26.72 6.73 2.27
C ASP A 27 -26.73 6.92 3.80
N GLU A 28 -26.51 5.85 4.57
CA GLU A 28 -26.33 5.96 6.04
C GLU A 28 -25.15 6.88 6.41
N ALA A 29 -24.01 6.75 5.72
CA ALA A 29 -22.87 7.64 5.94
C ALA A 29 -23.15 9.10 5.55
N LEU A 30 -23.93 9.31 4.49
CA LEU A 30 -24.34 10.64 4.05
C LEU A 30 -25.27 11.32 5.05
N ASP A 31 -26.28 10.59 5.50
CA ASP A 31 -27.30 11.08 6.41
C ASP A 31 -26.69 11.41 7.77
N GLU A 32 -25.78 10.57 8.29
CA GLU A 32 -25.13 10.84 9.57
C GLU A 32 -24.26 12.10 9.53
N LEU A 33 -23.38 12.24 8.52
CA LEU A 33 -22.49 13.41 8.44
C LEU A 33 -23.23 14.70 8.15
N GLU A 34 -24.35 14.64 7.43
CA GLU A 34 -25.18 15.81 7.18
C GLU A 34 -26.00 16.19 8.43
N ASN A 35 -26.73 15.25 9.02
CA ASN A 35 -27.68 15.53 10.09
C ASN A 35 -26.98 15.82 11.42
N ASP A 36 -25.96 15.03 11.78
CA ASP A 36 -25.36 15.08 13.11
C ASP A 36 -24.17 16.04 13.16
N TYR A 37 -23.50 16.23 12.01
CA TYR A 37 -22.30 17.05 11.91
C TYR A 37 -22.48 18.30 11.03
N GLY A 38 -23.55 18.41 10.24
CA GLY A 38 -23.79 19.58 9.37
C GLY A 38 -22.86 19.64 8.15
N MET A 39 -22.25 18.51 7.76
CA MET A 39 -21.35 18.43 6.61
C MET A 39 -22.16 18.35 5.31
N ASN A 40 -21.76 19.12 4.29
CA ASN A 40 -22.44 19.08 3.00
C ASN A 40 -22.33 17.68 2.35
N ARG A 41 -23.44 17.10 1.89
CA ARG A 41 -23.48 15.78 1.21
C ARG A 41 -22.48 15.64 0.06
N GLY A 42 -22.22 16.71 -0.69
CA GLY A 42 -21.22 16.72 -1.75
C GLY A 42 -19.81 16.44 -1.21
N SER A 43 -19.44 17.10 -0.12
CA SER A 43 -18.18 16.85 0.58
C SER A 43 -18.09 15.44 1.14
N VAL A 44 -19.18 14.92 1.72
CA VAL A 44 -19.22 13.53 2.22
C VAL A 44 -19.03 12.52 1.07
N ASN A 45 -19.68 12.75 -0.07
CA ASN A 45 -19.48 11.95 -1.27
C ASN A 45 -18.03 11.98 -1.77
N ASP A 46 -17.40 13.15 -1.74
CA ASP A 46 -16.00 13.32 -2.07
C ASP A 46 -15.11 12.51 -1.11
N TYR A 47 -15.39 12.53 0.20
CA TYR A 47 -14.68 11.75 1.23
C TYR A 47 -14.72 10.24 0.93
N ILE A 48 -15.93 9.70 0.73
CA ILE A 48 -16.13 8.27 0.45
C ILE A 48 -15.43 7.85 -0.84
N ASN A 49 -15.57 8.64 -1.91
CA ASN A 49 -14.97 8.32 -3.21
C ASN A 49 -13.45 8.49 -3.21
N GLY A 50 -12.95 9.53 -2.55
CA GLY A 50 -11.53 9.80 -2.41
C GLY A 50 -10.85 8.71 -1.58
N PHE A 51 -11.42 8.34 -0.43
CA PHE A 51 -10.92 7.21 0.38
C PHE A 51 -10.83 5.92 -0.44
N LYS A 52 -11.91 5.55 -1.14
CA LYS A 52 -11.94 4.37 -2.01
C LYS A 52 -10.85 4.41 -3.10
N SER A 53 -10.59 5.59 -3.66
CA SER A 53 -9.57 5.75 -4.71
C SER A 53 -8.15 5.70 -4.13
N MET A 54 -7.95 6.33 -2.97
CA MET A 54 -6.71 6.32 -2.18
C MET A 54 -6.28 4.89 -1.83
N ILE A 55 -7.14 4.10 -1.18
CA ILE A 55 -6.85 2.71 -0.82
C ILE A 55 -6.54 1.84 -2.05
N LYS A 56 -7.18 2.11 -3.20
CA LYS A 56 -6.98 1.35 -4.45
C LYS A 56 -5.85 1.88 -5.32
N GLY A 57 -5.15 2.95 -4.92
CA GLY A 57 -4.11 3.60 -5.72
C GLY A 57 -4.61 4.20 -7.04
N LYS A 58 -5.90 4.54 -7.15
CA LYS A 58 -6.52 5.07 -8.38
C LYS A 58 -6.53 6.61 -8.38
N GLU A 59 -6.46 7.20 -9.58
CA GLU A 59 -6.65 8.64 -9.74
C GLU A 59 -8.04 9.04 -9.24
N TYR A 60 -8.10 10.15 -8.49
CA TYR A 60 -9.35 10.78 -8.09
C TYR A 60 -9.31 12.25 -8.49
N LYS A 61 -10.44 12.78 -8.97
CA LYS A 61 -10.52 14.14 -9.51
C LYS A 61 -10.98 15.16 -8.50
N ARG A 62 -11.75 14.75 -7.49
CA ARG A 62 -12.20 15.65 -6.40
C ARG A 62 -11.47 15.26 -5.13
N THR A 63 -10.68 16.19 -4.60
CA THR A 63 -10.00 16.00 -3.32
C THR A 63 -10.74 16.73 -2.21
N PHE A 64 -10.59 16.22 -1.01
CA PHE A 64 -10.88 16.94 0.22
C PHE A 64 -9.92 18.14 0.37
N ASN A 65 -10.16 18.99 1.37
CA ASN A 65 -9.19 20.04 1.73
C ASN A 65 -7.83 19.45 2.18
N LYS A 66 -6.82 20.32 2.28
CA LYS A 66 -5.45 19.91 2.62
C LYS A 66 -5.38 19.22 3.98
N GLU A 67 -6.16 19.70 4.96
CA GLU A 67 -6.20 19.15 6.32
C GLU A 67 -6.71 17.71 6.33
N ALA A 68 -7.76 17.43 5.56
CA ALA A 68 -8.31 16.08 5.42
C ALA A 68 -7.41 15.16 4.60
N THR A 69 -6.71 15.70 3.60
CA THR A 69 -5.71 14.92 2.84
C THR A 69 -4.58 14.44 3.76
N ASP A 70 -4.02 15.34 4.58
CA ASP A 70 -2.99 15.03 5.59
C ASP A 70 -3.51 14.00 6.62
N PHE A 71 -4.71 14.24 7.15
CA PHE A 71 -5.36 13.33 8.10
C PHE A 71 -5.56 11.92 7.53
N PHE A 72 -6.05 11.82 6.29
CA PHE A 72 -6.31 10.53 5.65
C PHE A 72 -5.00 9.78 5.40
N LEU A 73 -3.95 10.45 4.93
CA LEU A 73 -2.64 9.84 4.72
C LEU A 73 -2.03 9.31 6.02
N GLU A 74 -2.16 10.05 7.12
CA GLU A 74 -1.69 9.60 8.42
C GLU A 74 -2.47 8.37 8.91
N ASN A 75 -3.80 8.44 8.92
CA ASN A 75 -4.63 7.38 9.51
C ASN A 75 -4.71 6.15 8.62
N ILE A 76 -4.59 6.28 7.29
CA ILE A 76 -4.46 5.11 6.40
C ILE A 76 -3.19 4.34 6.73
N TYR A 77 -2.09 5.02 7.02
CA TYR A 77 -0.87 4.35 7.46
C TYR A 77 -1.07 3.65 8.81
N LEU A 78 -1.69 4.32 9.79
CA LEU A 78 -1.95 3.74 11.11
C LEU A 78 -2.88 2.52 11.04
N ASP A 79 -3.92 2.59 10.21
CA ASP A 79 -4.94 1.52 10.09
C ASP A 79 -4.48 0.36 9.22
N PHE A 80 -3.74 0.63 8.13
CA PHE A 80 -3.49 -0.34 7.06
C PHE A 80 -2.02 -0.62 6.77
N GLY A 81 -1.11 0.15 7.37
CA GLY A 81 0.32 -0.07 7.26
C GLY A 81 0.94 0.34 5.93
N ILE A 82 2.18 -0.11 5.75
CA ILE A 82 3.12 0.44 4.76
C ILE A 82 2.74 0.13 3.30
N ASP A 83 2.14 -1.04 3.05
CA ASP A 83 1.75 -1.45 1.71
C ASP A 83 0.61 -0.56 1.17
N VAL A 84 -0.36 -0.27 2.03
CA VAL A 84 -1.55 0.52 1.67
C VAL A 84 -1.23 2.00 1.56
N ILE A 85 -0.34 2.53 2.40
CA ILE A 85 0.09 3.93 2.25
C ILE A 85 0.86 4.15 0.95
N ASN A 86 1.61 3.17 0.44
CA ASN A 86 2.28 3.27 -0.86
C ASN A 86 1.29 3.40 -2.02
N PHE A 87 0.21 2.60 -2.02
CA PHE A 87 -0.88 2.78 -2.98
C PHE A 87 -1.56 4.14 -2.82
N THR A 88 -1.77 4.57 -1.59
CA THR A 88 -2.40 5.85 -1.29
C THR A 88 -1.57 7.03 -1.79
N LEU A 89 -0.26 7.03 -1.55
CA LEU A 89 0.67 8.01 -2.10
C LEU A 89 0.68 8.00 -3.64
N GLN A 90 0.55 6.83 -4.27
CA GLN A 90 0.37 6.73 -5.72
C GLN A 90 -0.94 7.39 -6.19
N ALA A 91 -2.06 7.20 -5.49
CA ALA A 91 -3.31 7.88 -5.80
C ALA A 91 -3.17 9.42 -5.69
N VAL A 92 -2.54 9.90 -4.61
CA VAL A 92 -2.30 11.34 -4.39
C VAL A 92 -1.39 11.92 -5.48
N ARG A 93 -0.33 11.22 -5.89
CA ARG A 93 0.53 11.65 -7.00
C ARG A 93 -0.26 11.79 -8.30
N ARG A 94 -1.09 10.80 -8.64
CA ARG A 94 -1.95 10.84 -9.84
C ARG A 94 -2.93 12.01 -9.80
N HIS A 95 -3.50 12.30 -8.64
CA HIS A 95 -4.34 13.48 -8.44
C HIS A 95 -3.59 14.79 -8.72
N ILE A 96 -2.37 14.93 -8.19
CA ILE A 96 -1.51 16.10 -8.46
C ILE A 96 -1.20 16.21 -9.97
N ASP A 97 -0.79 15.11 -10.60
CA ASP A 97 -0.44 15.08 -12.03
C ASP A 97 -1.62 15.49 -12.92
N TYR A 98 -2.83 15.03 -12.60
CA TYR A 98 -4.05 15.39 -13.30
C TYR A 98 -4.27 16.91 -13.28
N TYR A 99 -4.15 17.55 -12.12
CA TYR A 99 -4.35 19.00 -11.99
C TYR A 99 -3.21 19.83 -12.57
N GLN A 100 -1.96 19.35 -12.51
CA GLN A 100 -0.82 20.04 -13.15
C GLN A 100 -0.98 20.14 -14.68
N LYS A 101 -1.63 19.15 -15.31
CA LYS A 101 -1.94 19.17 -16.75
C LYS A 101 -3.04 20.19 -17.11
N LEU A 102 -3.95 20.47 -16.19
CA LEU A 102 -4.97 21.50 -16.35
C LEU A 102 -4.32 22.86 -16.02
N ARG A 103 -3.85 23.55 -17.06
CA ARG A 103 -2.93 24.73 -17.09
C ARG A 103 -3.17 25.94 -16.15
N ASN A 104 -3.96 25.85 -15.08
CA ASN A 104 -4.29 26.97 -14.18
C ASN A 104 -4.42 26.62 -12.68
N VAL A 105 -4.05 25.42 -12.23
CA VAL A 105 -4.15 25.07 -10.79
C VAL A 105 -2.84 24.48 -10.28
N ASN A 106 -2.16 25.19 -9.39
CA ASN A 106 -0.97 24.70 -8.72
C ASN A 106 -1.33 24.18 -7.31
N LEU A 107 -1.36 22.86 -7.13
CA LEU A 107 -1.65 22.20 -5.85
C LEU A 107 -0.42 22.16 -4.92
N LYS A 108 0.28 23.28 -4.71
CA LYS A 108 1.51 23.35 -3.88
C LYS A 108 1.32 22.77 -2.47
N SER A 109 0.15 22.99 -1.87
CA SER A 109 -0.19 22.49 -0.53
C SER A 109 -0.28 20.98 -0.49
N ILE A 110 -0.96 20.37 -1.46
CA ILE A 110 -1.10 18.91 -1.56
C ILE A 110 0.22 18.26 -1.95
N GLU A 111 1.01 18.90 -2.82
CA GLU A 111 2.39 18.46 -3.11
C GLU A 111 3.25 18.45 -1.84
N SER A 112 3.18 19.49 -1.01
CA SER A 112 3.91 19.54 0.27
C SER A 112 3.50 18.41 1.22
N ILE A 113 2.20 18.12 1.34
CA ILE A 113 1.68 17.00 2.14
C ILE A 113 2.15 15.65 1.58
N TYR A 114 2.10 15.49 0.26
CA TYR A 114 2.60 14.29 -0.41
C TYR A 114 4.08 14.07 -0.09
N GLN A 115 4.92 15.10 -0.21
CA GLN A 115 6.34 14.98 0.11
C GLN A 115 6.57 14.71 1.61
N LYS A 116 5.81 15.35 2.51
CA LYS A 116 5.84 15.09 3.96
C LYS A 116 5.60 13.61 4.26
N HIS A 117 4.49 13.04 3.78
CA HIS A 117 4.14 11.65 4.03
C HIS A 117 5.04 10.67 3.26
N LYS A 118 5.45 11.01 2.04
CA LYS A 118 6.43 10.23 1.29
C LYS A 118 7.73 10.12 2.07
N ASN A 119 8.29 11.22 2.57
CA ASN A 119 9.54 11.20 3.33
C ASN A 119 9.38 10.49 4.68
N LYS A 120 8.29 10.76 5.41
CA LYS A 120 7.96 10.09 6.68
C LYS A 120 7.87 8.57 6.52
N HIS A 121 7.13 8.11 5.50
CA HIS A 121 6.89 6.69 5.27
C HIS A 121 8.01 6.01 4.46
N PHE A 122 8.83 6.79 3.75
CA PHE A 122 10.11 6.32 3.24
C PHE A 122 11.08 6.02 4.40
N ASN A 123 11.10 6.86 5.44
CA ASN A 123 11.86 6.60 6.66
C ASN A 123 11.27 5.44 7.48
N ASN A 124 9.95 5.28 7.55
CA ASN A 124 9.32 4.11 8.19
C ASN A 124 9.44 2.81 7.37
N ASN A 125 9.78 2.88 6.08
CA ASN A 125 10.24 1.70 5.31
C ASN A 125 11.70 1.32 5.67
N LEU A 126 12.51 2.27 6.19
CA LEU A 126 13.89 2.06 6.62
C LEU A 126 13.96 1.59 8.09
N ILE A 127 13.00 1.97 8.93
CA ILE A 127 12.79 1.47 10.29
C ILE A 127 11.87 0.25 10.19
N ASN A 128 12.47 -0.95 10.21
CA ASN A 128 11.72 -2.21 10.27
C ASN A 128 10.81 -2.27 11.50
N GLY A 129 9.79 -3.12 11.43
CA GLY A 129 8.93 -3.41 12.57
C GLY A 129 9.69 -4.10 13.70
N ASP A 130 10.19 -3.31 14.65
CA ASP A 130 10.33 -3.64 16.07
C ASP A 130 10.88 -2.45 16.90
N GLU A 131 10.46 -1.22 16.61
CA GLU A 131 10.57 -0.11 17.58
C GLU A 131 9.27 0.68 17.58
N LEU A 132 8.30 0.17 18.35
CA LEU A 132 7.16 0.97 18.81
C LEU A 132 7.67 1.88 19.92
N ASP A 133 7.40 3.17 19.76
CA ASP A 133 7.51 4.20 20.79
C ASP A 133 6.94 3.66 22.13
N GLU A 134 7.75 3.73 23.18
CA GLU A 134 7.41 3.25 24.52
C GLU A 134 6.22 4.04 25.07
N SER A 135 5.00 3.50 24.93
CA SER A 135 3.85 3.65 25.86
C SER A 135 2.51 3.13 25.31
N ILE A 136 2.49 2.03 24.58
CA ILE A 136 1.21 1.40 24.18
C ILE A 136 0.93 0.26 25.16
N GLU A 137 -0.07 0.45 26.02
CA GLU A 137 -0.67 -0.63 26.82
C GLU A 137 -1.04 -1.80 25.91
N TYR A 138 -0.46 -2.97 26.20
CA TYR A 138 -0.63 -4.18 25.40
C TYR A 138 -2.05 -4.76 25.58
N MET A 139 -2.98 -4.40 24.69
CA MET A 139 -4.24 -5.14 24.54
C MET A 139 -4.08 -6.28 23.52
N GLU A 140 -4.05 -7.51 24.03
CA GLU A 140 -4.10 -8.75 23.26
C GLU A 140 -5.50 -8.93 22.61
N GLY A 141 -5.57 -9.39 21.36
CA GLY A 141 -6.84 -9.68 20.67
C GLY A 141 -7.30 -8.69 19.60
N SER A 142 -6.49 -7.68 19.27
CA SER A 142 -6.74 -6.86 18.09
C SER A 142 -6.59 -7.72 16.82
N LYS A 143 -7.70 -7.87 16.07
CA LYS A 143 -7.72 -8.57 14.77
C LYS A 143 -6.75 -7.87 13.82
N LYS A 144 -5.53 -8.42 13.70
CA LYS A 144 -4.57 -8.01 12.67
C LYS A 144 -5.09 -8.54 11.33
N ILE A 145 -5.77 -7.67 10.58
CA ILE A 145 -6.24 -8.02 9.25
C ILE A 145 -5.01 -8.02 8.33
N ILE A 146 -4.58 -9.22 7.93
CA ILE A 146 -3.65 -9.38 6.82
C ILE A 146 -4.44 -9.07 5.56
N LEU A 147 -4.36 -7.82 5.07
CA LEU A 147 -4.78 -7.52 3.72
C LEU A 147 -3.79 -8.24 2.80
N VAL A 148 -4.20 -9.40 2.29
CA VAL A 148 -3.44 -10.09 1.24
C VAL A 148 -3.39 -9.12 0.08
N ASN A 149 -2.19 -8.60 -0.17
CA ASN A 149 -1.95 -7.55 -1.13
C ASN A 149 -2.55 -7.93 -2.49
N ALA A 150 -3.57 -7.19 -2.93
CA ALA A 150 -4.01 -7.12 -4.32
C ALA A 150 -2.96 -6.43 -5.23
N TYR A 151 -1.67 -6.63 -4.92
CA TYR A 151 -0.54 -6.47 -5.83
C TYR A 151 -0.38 -7.70 -6.73
N GLU A 152 -1.39 -8.58 -6.80
CA GLU A 152 -1.68 -9.42 -7.97
C GLU A 152 -2.07 -8.53 -9.16
N ARG A 153 -1.14 -7.71 -9.66
CA ARG A 153 -1.41 -6.76 -10.75
C ARG A 153 -1.45 -7.41 -12.14
N ASN A 154 -1.19 -8.71 -12.25
CA ASN A 154 -1.58 -9.54 -13.39
C ASN A 154 -1.48 -11.01 -12.94
N SER A 155 -2.61 -11.63 -12.56
CA SER A 155 -2.68 -13.05 -12.24
C SER A 155 -2.02 -13.89 -13.34
N ASP A 156 -2.23 -13.54 -14.60
CA ASP A 156 -1.63 -14.27 -15.72
C ASP A 156 -0.11 -14.14 -15.76
N ALA A 157 0.47 -12.99 -15.38
CA ALA A 157 1.93 -12.84 -15.30
C ALA A 157 2.51 -13.65 -14.14
N ARG A 158 1.82 -13.66 -12.99
CA ARG A 158 2.19 -14.53 -11.86
C ARG A 158 2.12 -16.00 -12.28
N ASP A 159 1.02 -16.41 -12.89
CA ASP A 159 0.77 -17.80 -13.27
C ASP A 159 1.74 -18.24 -14.37
N LYS A 160 2.09 -17.37 -15.32
CA LYS A 160 3.16 -17.64 -16.30
C LYS A 160 4.53 -17.78 -15.65
N CYS A 161 4.87 -16.91 -14.71
CA CYS A 161 6.11 -17.00 -13.94
C CYS A 161 6.19 -18.33 -13.18
N ILE A 162 5.13 -18.70 -12.46
CA ILE A 162 5.06 -19.95 -11.71
C ILE A 162 5.03 -21.17 -12.64
N SER A 163 4.31 -21.11 -13.76
CA SER A 163 4.28 -22.21 -14.74
C SER A 163 5.67 -22.46 -15.33
N HIS A 164 6.50 -21.42 -15.47
CA HIS A 164 7.84 -21.54 -16.00
C HIS A 164 8.88 -21.95 -14.95
N TYR A 165 8.88 -21.31 -13.77
CA TYR A 165 9.90 -21.51 -12.73
C TYR A 165 9.52 -22.51 -11.63
N GLY A 166 8.23 -22.83 -11.49
CA GLY A 166 7.68 -23.62 -10.39
C GLY A 166 7.53 -22.83 -9.08
N LEU A 167 7.34 -23.57 -7.98
CA LEU A 167 7.10 -23.03 -6.64
C LEU A 167 8.33 -23.03 -5.73
N ASN A 168 9.50 -23.41 -6.25
CA ASN A 168 10.75 -23.36 -5.49
C ASN A 168 11.23 -21.91 -5.41
N CYS A 169 11.63 -21.47 -4.21
CA CYS A 169 12.25 -20.17 -4.04
C CYS A 169 13.51 -20.06 -4.91
N TYR A 170 13.55 -19.09 -5.81
CA TYR A 170 14.65 -18.91 -6.75
C TYR A 170 15.96 -18.49 -6.07
N VAL A 171 15.90 -17.99 -4.83
CA VAL A 171 17.06 -17.62 -4.00
C VAL A 171 17.58 -18.83 -3.22
N CYS A 172 16.76 -19.40 -2.34
CA CYS A 172 17.21 -20.39 -1.35
C CYS A 172 16.73 -21.83 -1.60
N GLY A 173 15.92 -22.06 -2.64
CA GLY A 173 15.39 -23.38 -3.00
C GLY A 173 14.24 -23.88 -2.11
N PHE A 174 13.81 -23.11 -1.10
CA PHE A 174 12.72 -23.50 -0.22
C PHE A 174 11.40 -23.73 -0.99
N ASN A 175 10.72 -24.83 -0.70
CA ASN A 175 9.40 -25.17 -1.24
C ASN A 175 8.43 -25.43 -0.08
N PHE A 176 7.30 -24.73 -0.09
CA PHE A 176 6.31 -24.82 0.98
C PHE A 176 5.56 -26.15 0.98
N GLU A 177 5.18 -26.66 -0.19
CA GLU A 177 4.48 -27.94 -0.31
C GLU A 177 5.37 -29.11 0.13
N THR A 178 6.64 -29.12 -0.28
CA THR A 178 7.61 -30.14 0.16
C THR A 178 7.84 -30.08 1.67
N LYS A 179 7.84 -28.89 2.27
CA LYS A 179 8.14 -28.72 3.70
C LYS A 179 6.92 -28.92 4.61
N TYR A 180 5.75 -28.49 4.18
CA TYR A 180 4.53 -28.40 4.99
C TYR A 180 3.37 -29.26 4.47
N GLY A 181 3.52 -29.94 3.34
CA GLY A 181 2.44 -30.70 2.70
C GLY A 181 1.36 -29.78 2.14
N ASP A 182 0.12 -30.25 2.17
CA ASP A 182 -1.02 -29.63 1.48
C ASP A 182 -1.25 -28.17 1.88
N ILE A 183 -1.00 -27.78 3.13
CA ILE A 183 -1.16 -26.40 3.59
C ILE A 183 -0.18 -25.42 2.93
N GLY A 184 0.92 -25.93 2.37
CA GLY A 184 1.91 -25.17 1.63
C GLY A 184 1.71 -25.19 0.12
N SER A 185 0.71 -25.93 -0.38
CA SER A 185 0.49 -26.09 -1.82
C SER A 185 0.15 -24.74 -2.48
N GLY A 186 0.80 -24.44 -3.59
CA GLY A 186 0.64 -23.17 -4.33
C GLY A 186 1.21 -21.91 -3.64
N PHE A 187 1.75 -22.02 -2.42
CA PHE A 187 2.19 -20.86 -1.66
C PHE A 187 3.62 -20.44 -2.01
N ILE A 188 3.74 -19.31 -2.72
CA ILE A 188 5.00 -18.63 -3.00
C ILE A 188 4.72 -17.15 -3.32
N HIS A 189 5.68 -16.27 -3.03
CA HIS A 189 5.62 -14.87 -3.49
C HIS A 189 6.30 -14.73 -4.86
N VAL A 190 5.90 -13.75 -5.66
CA VAL A 190 6.57 -13.40 -6.92
C VAL A 190 7.17 -12.01 -6.80
N HIS A 191 8.48 -11.92 -6.97
CA HIS A 191 9.27 -10.69 -6.82
C HIS A 191 9.60 -10.08 -8.19
N HIS A 192 9.55 -8.75 -8.28
CA HIS A 192 9.90 -8.00 -9.49
C HIS A 192 11.37 -7.57 -9.45
N LEU A 193 12.16 -7.99 -10.43
CA LEU A 193 13.60 -7.67 -10.52
C LEU A 193 13.86 -6.22 -10.92
N LYS A 194 12.95 -5.61 -11.69
CA LYS A 194 13.01 -4.20 -12.06
C LYS A 194 12.08 -3.38 -11.17
N LEU A 195 12.63 -2.35 -10.54
CA LEU A 195 11.86 -1.40 -9.74
C LEU A 195 10.84 -0.67 -10.63
N ILE A 196 9.56 -1.00 -10.47
CA ILE A 196 8.44 -0.30 -11.15
C ILE A 196 8.45 1.20 -10.82
N SER A 197 9.02 1.60 -9.68
CA SER A 197 9.16 3.01 -9.28
C SER A 197 10.12 3.83 -10.16
N ALA A 198 11.04 3.20 -10.89
CA ALA A 198 11.99 3.88 -11.77
C ALA A 198 11.44 4.11 -13.19
N ILE A 199 10.38 3.41 -13.59
CA ILE A 199 9.85 3.43 -14.96
C ILE A 199 8.52 4.18 -14.94
N GLY A 200 8.58 5.50 -15.04
CA GLY A 200 7.42 6.41 -14.95
C GLY A 200 6.38 6.32 -16.08
N LEU A 201 6.33 5.24 -16.86
CA LEU A 201 5.41 5.04 -17.99
C LEU A 201 4.97 3.57 -18.04
N GLN A 202 3.80 3.30 -18.64
CA GLN A 202 3.26 1.96 -18.86
C GLN A 202 4.34 0.99 -19.37
N TYR A 203 4.79 0.08 -18.52
CA TYR A 203 5.78 -0.94 -18.84
C TYR A 203 5.07 -2.27 -19.04
N LYS A 204 5.30 -2.92 -20.18
CA LYS A 204 4.85 -4.29 -20.40
C LYS A 204 5.78 -5.22 -19.62
N ILE A 205 5.25 -5.85 -18.58
CA ILE A 205 5.99 -6.80 -17.77
C ILE A 205 6.26 -8.09 -18.56
N ASP A 206 7.49 -8.57 -18.52
CA ASP A 206 7.86 -9.90 -18.96
C ASP A 206 7.80 -10.87 -17.76
N PRO A 207 6.85 -11.83 -17.74
CA PRO A 207 6.71 -12.79 -16.65
C PRO A 207 7.93 -13.68 -16.38
N ILE A 208 8.84 -13.82 -17.36
CA ILE A 208 10.00 -14.69 -17.29
C ILE A 208 11.22 -13.87 -16.87
N ASP A 209 11.43 -12.72 -17.51
CA ASP A 209 12.63 -11.93 -17.30
C ASP A 209 12.53 -10.93 -16.14
N ASP A 210 11.32 -10.45 -15.84
CA ASP A 210 11.13 -9.41 -14.80
C ASP A 210 10.66 -9.97 -13.46
N LEU A 211 10.26 -11.24 -13.41
CA LEU A 211 9.67 -11.87 -12.24
C LEU A 211 10.43 -13.13 -11.81
N LYS A 212 10.52 -13.38 -10.50
CA LYS A 212 11.01 -14.64 -9.93
C LYS A 212 10.19 -15.08 -8.73
N PRO A 213 9.90 -16.39 -8.58
CA PRO A 213 9.30 -16.91 -7.35
C PRO A 213 10.31 -16.85 -6.19
N VAL A 214 9.91 -16.33 -5.04
CA VAL A 214 10.73 -16.24 -3.83
C VAL A 214 9.88 -16.55 -2.59
N CYS A 215 10.49 -17.14 -1.56
CA CYS A 215 9.79 -17.34 -0.28
C CYS A 215 9.63 -15.99 0.45
N PRO A 216 8.64 -15.86 1.36
CA PRO A 216 8.44 -14.65 2.15
C PRO A 216 9.70 -14.14 2.87
N ASN A 217 10.52 -15.05 3.39
CA ASN A 217 11.74 -14.70 4.11
C ASN A 217 12.79 -14.07 3.16
N CYS A 218 13.06 -14.70 2.01
CA CYS A 218 13.96 -14.12 1.02
C CYS A 218 13.40 -12.83 0.43
N HIS A 219 12.09 -12.76 0.20
CA HIS A 219 11.45 -11.54 -0.29
C HIS A 219 11.67 -10.37 0.67
N ALA A 220 11.50 -10.61 1.98
CA ALA A 220 11.79 -9.63 3.00
C ALA A 220 13.28 -9.21 3.00
N MET A 221 14.20 -10.16 2.86
CA MET A 221 15.64 -9.86 2.83
C MET A 221 16.07 -9.06 1.60
N ILE A 222 15.50 -9.32 0.42
CA ILE A 222 15.77 -8.55 -0.79
C ILE A 222 15.55 -7.05 -0.56
N HIS A 223 14.47 -6.70 0.15
CA HIS A 223 14.08 -5.32 0.39
C HIS A 223 14.70 -4.69 1.65
N LYS A 224 15.69 -5.33 2.29
CA LYS A 224 16.38 -4.76 3.46
C LYS A 224 17.32 -3.60 3.12
N LYS A 225 17.63 -3.35 1.85
CA LYS A 225 18.41 -2.18 1.38
C LYS A 225 17.71 -1.50 0.20
N ASN A 226 18.11 -0.26 -0.11
CA ASN A 226 17.68 0.46 -1.30
C ASN A 226 18.90 1.05 -2.03
N PRO A 227 19.15 0.72 -3.32
CA PRO A 227 18.39 -0.22 -4.17
C PRO A 227 18.36 -1.64 -3.58
N PRO A 228 17.26 -2.41 -3.76
CA PRO A 228 17.13 -3.77 -3.23
C PRO A 228 18.30 -4.68 -3.60
N PHE A 229 18.52 -5.73 -2.81
CA PHE A 229 19.47 -6.76 -3.20
C PHE A 229 19.02 -7.41 -4.51
N THR A 230 19.98 -7.69 -5.40
CA THR A 230 19.71 -8.61 -6.50
C THR A 230 19.54 -10.02 -5.95
N ILE A 231 18.93 -10.89 -6.76
CA ILE A 231 18.81 -12.31 -6.43
C ILE A 231 20.20 -12.93 -6.23
N GLU A 232 21.16 -12.54 -7.06
CA GLU A 232 22.54 -13.01 -7.06
C GLU A 232 23.25 -12.55 -5.78
N GLU A 233 23.13 -11.28 -5.40
CA GLU A 233 23.71 -10.77 -4.15
C GLU A 233 23.16 -11.53 -2.94
N LEU A 234 21.84 -11.78 -2.88
CA LEU A 234 21.26 -12.49 -1.75
C LEU A 234 21.68 -13.98 -1.72
N LYS A 235 21.87 -14.62 -2.88
CA LYS A 235 22.43 -15.97 -2.96
C LYS A 235 23.86 -16.01 -2.41
N GLU A 236 24.71 -15.06 -2.78
CA GLU A 236 26.08 -14.97 -2.29
C GLU A 236 26.13 -14.81 -0.77
N ILE A 237 25.26 -13.96 -0.20
CA ILE A 237 25.13 -13.78 1.25
C ILE A 237 24.76 -15.10 1.93
N ILE A 238 23.80 -15.86 1.38
CA ILE A 238 23.40 -17.14 1.95
C ILE A 238 24.54 -18.16 1.86
N ILE A 239 25.24 -18.26 0.72
CA ILE A 239 26.36 -19.20 0.54
C ILE A 239 27.48 -18.89 1.53
N LYS A 240 27.88 -17.63 1.63
CA LYS A 240 28.95 -17.19 2.53
C LYS A 240 28.66 -17.52 3.99
N ASN A 241 27.41 -17.37 4.43
CA ASN A 241 27.02 -17.64 5.82
C ASN A 241 26.70 -19.12 6.08
N LYS A 242 26.43 -19.92 5.04
CA LYS A 242 26.21 -21.37 5.16
C LYS A 242 27.54 -22.15 5.27
N TYR A 243 28.61 -21.62 4.68
CA TYR A 243 29.97 -22.15 4.78
C TYR A 243 30.91 -21.03 5.24
N PRO A 244 30.89 -20.67 6.53
CA PRO A 244 31.86 -19.72 7.05
C PRO A 244 33.27 -20.32 6.90
N SER A 245 34.14 -19.56 6.25
CA SER A 245 35.58 -19.85 6.11
C SER A 245 36.28 -19.95 7.45
#